data_AF-A0A8H7T1V6-F1
#
_entry.id   AF-A0A8H7T1V6-F1
#
_cell.length_a   1.000
_cell.length_b   1.000
_cell.length_c   1.000
_cell.angle_alpha   90.00
_cell.angle_beta   90.00
_cell.angle_gamma   90.00
#
_symmetry.space_group_name_H-M   'P 1'
#
loop_
_entity.id
_entity.type
_entity.pdbx_description
1 polymer ?
#
loop_
_entity_poly.entity_id
_entity_poly.type
_entity_poly.pdbx_seq_one_letter_code
_entity_poly.pdbx_strand_id
1 'polypeptide(L)'
;MAGRLPDQASKNPIDVVLEWQNKKAGNMTSRQCTKPRNFDLQKLMLQPTRDLWRCEDNRATSSTVKARRAKLIKSFHEPSASSKRKTDIIAQLNKTYQHPPAQVPRSEMWDLHFSFVEESAKIGEPEKVIEHVLAAFESVGFVIEGARTTPVPGKKLIVKKWGAPHTGATSAFLSLRNVYKLFELTELAEQAKEYARISWMLLAGGIPLLYMIIHQR
;
A
#
# COMPACT_ATOMS: atom_id res chain seq x y z
N MET A 1 -23.82 12.63 45.14
CA MET A 1 -23.57 13.28 43.85
C MET A 1 -22.73 12.35 43.00
N ALA A 2 -23.36 11.57 42.12
CA ALA A 2 -22.68 10.63 41.23
C ALA A 2 -22.23 11.38 39.96
N GLY A 3 -20.92 11.51 39.77
CA GLY A 3 -20.32 12.07 38.57
C GLY A 3 -20.45 11.10 37.40
N ARG A 4 -21.18 11.52 36.37
CA ARG A 4 -21.31 10.83 35.08
C ARG A 4 -19.95 10.80 34.37
N LEU A 5 -19.46 9.61 34.02
CA LEU A 5 -18.38 9.44 33.05
C LEU A 5 -18.87 9.90 31.67
N PRO A 6 -18.05 10.61 30.88
CA PRO A 6 -18.42 10.99 29.53
C PRO A 6 -18.48 9.75 28.63
N ASP A 7 -19.59 9.69 27.90
CA ASP A 7 -19.94 8.74 26.86
C ASP A 7 -18.86 8.73 25.77
N GLN A 8 -18.05 7.67 25.72
CA GLN A 8 -17.16 7.42 24.58
C GLN A 8 -18.01 6.87 23.43
N ALA A 9 -18.63 7.79 22.70
CA ALA A 9 -19.23 7.51 21.42
C ALA A 9 -18.19 6.79 20.53
N SER A 10 -18.52 5.56 20.15
CA SER A 10 -17.86 4.70 19.19
C SER A 10 -17.51 5.48 17.91
N LYS A 11 -16.30 6.01 17.81
CA LYS A 11 -15.77 6.51 16.54
C LYS A 11 -15.79 5.36 15.54
N ASN A 12 -16.36 5.59 14.36
CA ASN A 12 -16.33 4.60 13.29
C ASN A 12 -14.86 4.24 13.03
N PRO A 13 -14.48 2.95 12.97
CA PRO A 13 -13.10 2.53 12.71
C PRO A 13 -12.49 3.17 11.45
N ILE A 14 -13.32 3.60 10.50
CA ILE A 14 -12.92 4.34 9.28
C ILE A 14 -12.43 5.76 9.62
N ASP A 15 -13.07 6.45 10.57
CA ASP A 15 -12.69 7.82 10.94
C ASP A 15 -11.32 7.88 11.62
N VAL A 16 -10.97 6.84 12.37
CA VAL A 16 -9.64 6.71 13.02
C VAL A 16 -8.53 6.53 11.98
N VAL A 17 -8.81 5.85 10.86
CA VAL A 17 -7.86 5.65 9.76
C VAL A 17 -7.64 6.96 8.98
N LEU A 18 -8.72 7.69 8.69
CA LEU A 18 -8.68 9.00 8.01
C LEU A 18 -7.99 10.08 8.87
N GLU A 19 -8.22 10.08 10.18
CA GLU A 19 -7.56 11.00 11.13
C GLU A 19 -6.02 10.79 11.13
N TRP A 20 -5.56 9.55 10.93
CA TRP A 20 -4.13 9.22 10.81
C TRP A 20 -3.52 9.63 9.47
N GLN A 21 -4.24 9.49 8.36
CA GLN A 21 -3.75 9.84 7.01
C GLN A 21 -3.60 11.37 6.84
N ASN A 22 -4.59 12.14 7.30
CA ASN A 22 -4.60 13.60 7.14
C ASN A 22 -3.48 14.31 7.93
N LYS A 23 -3.00 13.70 9.02
CA LYS A 23 -1.92 14.27 9.85
C LYS A 23 -0.53 14.15 9.22
N LYS A 24 -0.34 13.33 8.18
CA LYS A 24 0.97 13.06 7.55
C LYS A 24 1.14 13.54 6.11
N ALA A 25 0.06 13.93 5.41
CA ALA A 25 0.12 14.36 4.01
C ALA A 25 0.88 15.68 3.76
N GLY A 26 1.34 16.37 4.81
CA GLY A 26 1.99 17.69 4.72
C GLY A 26 3.46 17.72 4.29
N ASN A 27 4.13 16.60 3.96
CA ASN A 27 5.55 16.66 3.59
C ASN A 27 6.07 15.42 2.83
N MET A 28 5.87 15.36 1.51
CA MET A 28 6.65 14.45 0.65
C MET A 28 6.73 15.00 -0.78
N THR A 29 7.73 15.86 -1.04
CA THR A 29 8.06 16.33 -2.39
C THR A 29 8.97 15.33 -3.11
N SER A 30 8.72 15.15 -4.41
CA SER A 30 9.45 14.22 -5.27
C SER A 30 10.93 14.59 -5.36
N ARG A 31 11.85 13.67 -5.07
CA ARG A 31 13.29 13.87 -5.32
C ARG A 31 13.67 13.30 -6.69
N GLN A 32 14.45 14.08 -7.44
CA GLN A 32 14.94 13.74 -8.78
C GLN A 32 16.08 12.71 -8.71
N CYS A 33 16.08 11.76 -9.65
CA CYS A 33 17.10 10.73 -9.79
C CYS A 33 18.43 11.33 -10.31
N THR A 34 19.48 11.34 -9.50
CA THR A 34 20.84 11.69 -9.94
C THR A 34 21.75 10.46 -10.01
N LYS A 35 22.75 10.48 -10.90
CA LYS A 35 23.69 9.35 -11.11
C LYS A 35 24.61 9.17 -9.88
N PRO A 36 24.81 7.96 -9.36
CA PRO A 36 25.86 7.70 -8.38
C PRO A 36 27.24 7.68 -9.05
N ARG A 37 28.22 8.38 -8.45
CA ARG A 37 29.65 8.29 -8.79
C ARG A 37 30.32 7.37 -7.77
N ASN A 38 30.98 6.31 -8.26
CA ASN A 38 31.82 5.32 -7.56
C ASN A 38 31.19 4.52 -6.39
N PHE A 39 31.21 3.19 -6.55
CA PHE A 39 30.69 2.22 -5.58
C PHE A 39 31.84 1.53 -4.84
N ASP A 40 31.81 1.64 -3.52
CA ASP A 40 32.66 0.90 -2.58
C ASP A 40 31.85 -0.28 -1.99
N LEU A 41 32.36 -1.50 -2.15
CA LEU A 41 31.58 -2.74 -2.04
C LEU A 41 31.21 -3.13 -0.60
N GLN A 42 31.74 -2.47 0.42
CA GLN A 42 31.44 -2.80 1.83
C GLN A 42 30.18 -2.10 2.41
N LYS A 43 29.54 -1.18 1.68
CA LYS A 43 28.36 -0.40 2.16
C LYS A 43 26.99 -0.99 1.77
N LEU A 44 26.94 -2.24 1.30
CA LEU A 44 25.84 -2.76 0.47
C LEU A 44 24.65 -3.40 1.20
N MET A 45 24.66 -3.58 2.52
CA MET A 45 23.58 -4.33 3.20
C MET A 45 22.55 -3.47 3.95
N LEU A 46 22.74 -2.16 4.05
CA LEU A 46 21.76 -1.25 4.66
C LEU A 46 21.61 0.00 3.78
N GLN A 47 20.57 0.01 2.96
CA GLN A 47 19.96 1.20 2.30
C GLN A 47 20.38 1.72 0.89
N PRO A 48 21.18 1.06 0.01
CA PRO A 48 21.38 1.61 -1.34
C PRO A 48 20.33 1.20 -2.39
N THR A 49 19.31 0.41 -2.07
CA THR A 49 18.37 -0.08 -3.10
C THR A 49 17.11 0.77 -3.28
N ARG A 50 16.71 1.61 -2.32
CA ARG A 50 15.44 2.37 -2.43
C ARG A 50 15.37 3.28 -3.66
N ASP A 51 16.49 3.87 -4.05
CA ASP A 51 16.56 4.73 -5.24
C ASP A 51 16.88 3.92 -6.50
N LEU A 52 17.65 2.83 -6.40
CA LEU A 52 18.15 2.11 -7.57
C LEU A 52 17.05 1.42 -8.39
N TRP A 53 16.07 0.76 -7.75
CA TRP A 53 15.00 0.06 -8.48
C TRP A 53 13.93 1.02 -9.02
N ARG A 54 13.62 2.10 -8.29
CA ARG A 54 12.67 3.14 -8.75
C ARG A 54 13.21 3.89 -9.96
N CYS A 55 14.53 3.89 -10.12
CA CYS A 55 15.23 4.48 -11.27
C CYS A 55 15.22 3.59 -12.52
N GLU A 56 15.00 2.28 -12.44
CA GLU A 56 15.22 1.42 -13.63
C GLU A 56 14.15 1.62 -14.70
N ASP A 57 12.87 1.42 -14.36
CA ASP A 57 11.77 1.63 -15.30
C ASP A 57 11.71 3.09 -15.76
N ASN A 58 11.97 4.03 -14.85
CA ASN A 58 12.07 5.45 -15.22
C ASN A 58 13.25 5.74 -16.15
N ARG A 59 14.40 5.08 -16.03
CA ARG A 59 15.54 5.30 -16.95
C ARG A 59 15.27 4.71 -18.33
N ALA A 60 14.70 3.51 -18.39
CA ALA A 60 14.38 2.83 -19.63
C ALA A 60 13.16 3.42 -20.38
N THR A 61 12.29 4.14 -19.67
CA THR A 61 11.07 4.71 -20.25
C THR A 61 11.36 6.02 -21.01
N SER A 62 10.85 6.12 -22.24
CA SER A 62 10.98 7.33 -23.06
C SER A 62 10.27 8.54 -22.44
N SER A 63 10.73 9.75 -22.77
CA SER A 63 10.13 11.00 -22.28
C SER A 63 8.64 11.11 -22.64
N THR A 64 8.24 10.65 -23.84
CA THR A 64 6.84 10.63 -24.28
C THR A 64 5.96 9.76 -23.39
N VAL A 65 6.43 8.57 -23.00
CA VAL A 65 5.66 7.67 -22.11
C VAL A 65 5.56 8.26 -20.70
N LYS A 66 6.63 8.88 -20.18
CA LYS A 66 6.60 9.61 -18.90
C LYS A 66 5.59 10.74 -18.91
N ALA A 67 5.58 11.56 -19.96
CA ALA A 67 4.62 12.65 -20.13
C ALA A 67 3.18 12.12 -20.17
N ARG A 68 2.96 10.98 -20.85
CA ARG A 68 1.66 10.30 -20.86
C ARG A 68 1.24 9.81 -19.48
N ARG A 69 2.14 9.18 -18.70
CA ARG A 69 1.86 8.75 -17.32
C ARG A 69 1.46 9.92 -16.44
N ALA A 70 2.24 11.00 -16.47
CA ALA A 70 1.94 12.21 -15.69
C ALA A 70 0.58 12.81 -16.06
N LYS A 71 0.22 12.83 -17.35
CA LYS A 71 -1.11 13.28 -17.81
C LYS A 71 -2.23 12.38 -17.28
N LEU A 72 -2.06 11.06 -17.34
CA LEU A 72 -3.02 10.09 -16.83
C LEU A 72 -3.23 10.23 -15.31
N ILE A 73 -2.14 10.33 -14.54
CA ILE A 73 -2.19 10.56 -13.09
C ILE A 73 -2.91 11.86 -12.78
N LYS A 74 -2.59 12.96 -13.49
CA LYS A 74 -3.29 14.24 -13.32
C LYS A 74 -4.79 14.09 -13.56
N SER A 75 -5.19 13.42 -14.64
CA SER A 75 -6.60 13.21 -14.96
C SER A 75 -7.31 12.25 -14.00
N PHE A 76 -6.59 11.40 -13.27
CA PHE A 76 -7.17 10.58 -12.21
C PHE A 76 -7.67 11.42 -11.04
N HIS A 77 -6.91 12.46 -10.69
CA HIS A 77 -7.21 13.35 -9.57
C HIS A 77 -8.17 14.49 -9.94
N GLU A 78 -8.66 14.55 -11.18
CA GLU A 78 -9.69 15.52 -11.57
C GLU A 78 -10.98 15.24 -10.76
N PRO A 79 -11.55 16.25 -10.07
CA PRO A 79 -12.75 16.05 -9.25
C PRO A 79 -13.96 15.53 -10.03
N SER A 80 -14.01 15.82 -11.33
CA SER A 80 -15.06 15.38 -12.26
C SER A 80 -14.87 13.96 -12.79
N ALA A 81 -13.75 13.28 -12.47
CA ALA A 81 -13.48 11.94 -12.96
C ALA A 81 -14.40 10.90 -12.28
N SER A 82 -15.28 10.28 -13.06
CA SER A 82 -16.13 9.19 -12.59
C SER A 82 -15.30 7.95 -12.18
N SER A 83 -15.86 7.10 -11.31
CA SER A 83 -15.23 5.84 -10.90
C SER A 83 -14.81 4.97 -12.10
N LYS A 84 -15.70 4.82 -13.10
CA LYS A 84 -15.38 4.15 -14.38
C LYS A 84 -14.17 4.77 -15.08
N ARG A 85 -14.12 6.10 -15.17
CA ARG A 85 -13.00 6.82 -15.79
C ARG A 85 -11.69 6.58 -15.04
N LYS A 86 -11.72 6.56 -13.71
CA LYS A 86 -10.55 6.26 -12.88
C LYS A 86 -10.03 4.83 -13.10
N THR A 87 -10.92 3.84 -13.21
CA THR A 87 -10.55 2.46 -13.56
C THR A 87 -9.92 2.36 -14.95
N ASP A 88 -10.48 3.06 -15.94
CA ASP A 88 -9.90 3.12 -17.29
C ASP A 88 -8.51 3.77 -17.30
N ILE A 89 -8.28 4.77 -16.45
CA ILE A 89 -6.98 5.42 -16.29
C ILE A 89 -5.96 4.45 -15.67
N ILE A 90 -6.32 3.71 -14.63
CA ILE A 90 -5.46 2.66 -14.04
C ILE A 90 -5.10 1.61 -15.10
N ALA A 91 -6.07 1.14 -15.89
CA ALA A 91 -5.82 0.19 -16.97
C ALA A 91 -4.87 0.76 -18.04
N GLN A 92 -4.99 2.05 -18.38
CA GLN A 92 -4.06 2.71 -19.30
C GLN A 92 -2.67 2.88 -18.70
N LEU A 93 -2.56 3.24 -17.42
CA LEU A 93 -1.28 3.35 -16.72
C LEU A 93 -0.55 2.00 -16.69
N ASN A 94 -1.26 0.91 -16.40
CA ASN A 94 -0.68 -0.44 -16.42
C ASN A 94 -0.03 -0.80 -17.75
N LYS A 95 -0.59 -0.35 -18.88
CA LYS A 95 -0.02 -0.56 -20.23
C LYS A 95 1.26 0.24 -20.48
N THR A 96 1.58 1.24 -19.65
CA THR A 96 2.79 2.05 -19.82
C THR A 96 4.01 1.46 -19.14
N TYR A 97 3.86 0.52 -18.20
CA TYR A 97 4.97 -0.08 -17.45
C TYR A 97 5.48 -1.34 -18.15
N GLN A 98 6.80 -1.48 -18.24
CA GLN A 98 7.44 -2.60 -18.96
C GLN A 98 7.61 -3.85 -18.08
N HIS A 99 7.81 -3.64 -16.77
CA HIS A 99 8.07 -4.70 -15.80
C HIS A 99 6.92 -4.85 -14.81
N PRO A 100 6.63 -6.06 -14.32
CA PRO A 100 5.63 -6.25 -13.27
C PRO A 100 6.02 -5.54 -11.97
N PRO A 101 5.06 -5.10 -11.14
CA PRO A 101 5.33 -4.39 -9.89
C PRO A 101 6.23 -5.16 -8.90
N ALA A 102 6.15 -6.50 -8.91
CA ALA A 102 6.99 -7.36 -8.09
C ALA A 102 8.49 -7.26 -8.43
N GLN A 103 8.84 -6.87 -9.66
CA GLN A 103 10.22 -6.63 -10.10
C GLN A 103 10.60 -5.15 -9.99
N VAL A 104 9.74 -4.27 -10.51
CA VAL A 104 9.94 -2.82 -10.45
C VAL A 104 8.72 -2.17 -9.81
N PRO A 105 8.78 -1.85 -8.51
CA PRO A 105 7.65 -1.24 -7.84
C PRO A 105 7.25 0.12 -8.45
N ARG A 106 5.95 0.36 -8.47
CA ARG A 106 5.26 1.49 -9.11
C ARG A 106 4.56 2.31 -8.03
N SER A 107 5.33 3.06 -7.24
CA SER A 107 4.81 3.77 -6.07
C SER A 107 3.65 4.72 -6.40
N GLU A 108 3.63 5.32 -7.59
CA GLU A 108 2.54 6.21 -8.02
C GLU A 108 1.19 5.50 -8.10
N MET A 109 1.18 4.19 -8.39
CA MET A 109 -0.05 3.39 -8.47
C MET A 109 -0.66 3.12 -7.08
N TRP A 110 0.14 3.21 -6.01
CA TRP A 110 -0.35 3.01 -4.64
C TRP A 110 -1.50 3.95 -4.33
N ASP A 111 -1.28 5.26 -4.49
CA ASP A 111 -2.27 6.28 -4.12
C ASP A 111 -3.55 6.15 -4.98
N LEU A 112 -3.40 5.75 -6.24
CA LEU A 112 -4.54 5.51 -7.14
C LEU A 112 -5.40 4.36 -6.63
N HIS A 113 -4.79 3.21 -6.31
CA HIS A 113 -5.53 2.06 -5.77
C HIS A 113 -6.10 2.37 -4.39
N PHE A 114 -5.33 3.04 -3.53
CA PHE A 114 -5.78 3.33 -2.16
C PHE A 114 -6.93 4.34 -2.12
N SER A 115 -7.05 5.25 -3.08
CA SER A 115 -8.21 6.15 -3.17
C SER A 115 -9.55 5.40 -3.34
N PHE A 116 -9.55 4.26 -4.04
CA PHE A 116 -10.72 3.41 -4.17
C PHE A 116 -11.04 2.62 -2.89
N VAL A 117 -10.05 2.35 -2.03
CA VAL A 117 -10.26 1.64 -0.77
C VAL A 117 -11.20 2.44 0.12
N GLU A 118 -10.95 3.75 0.25
CA GLU A 118 -11.79 4.64 1.04
C GLU A 118 -13.19 4.80 0.45
N GLU A 119 -13.31 4.93 -0.87
CA GLU A 119 -14.58 5.02 -1.58
C GLU A 119 -15.41 3.73 -1.38
N SER A 120 -14.81 2.57 -1.63
CA SER A 120 -15.45 1.25 -1.51
C SER A 120 -15.88 0.95 -0.07
N ALA A 121 -15.06 1.33 0.92
CA ALA A 121 -15.40 1.16 2.32
C ALA A 121 -16.62 2.00 2.73
N LYS A 122 -16.78 3.21 2.19
CA LYS A 122 -17.92 4.11 2.49
C LYS A 122 -19.24 3.59 1.90
N ILE A 123 -19.19 3.00 0.71
CA ILE A 123 -20.38 2.46 0.03
C ILE A 123 -20.68 1.01 0.43
N GLY A 124 -19.87 0.40 1.29
CA GLY A 124 -20.11 -0.95 1.81
C GLY A 124 -19.80 -2.06 0.83
N GLU A 125 -18.76 -1.91 0.01
CA GLU A 125 -18.29 -2.92 -0.95
C GLU A 125 -16.99 -3.61 -0.45
N PRO A 126 -17.07 -4.54 0.52
CA PRO A 126 -15.90 -5.14 1.17
C PRO A 126 -15.01 -5.94 0.21
N GLU A 127 -15.57 -6.59 -0.81
CA GLU A 127 -14.76 -7.32 -1.79
C GLU A 127 -13.87 -6.35 -2.59
N LYS A 128 -14.40 -5.22 -3.02
CA LYS A 128 -13.61 -4.19 -3.72
C LYS A 128 -12.54 -3.57 -2.83
N VAL A 129 -12.81 -3.43 -1.53
CA VAL A 129 -11.78 -3.03 -0.56
C VAL A 129 -10.61 -4.01 -0.59
N ILE A 130 -10.87 -5.33 -0.55
CA ILE A 130 -9.80 -6.33 -0.63
C ILE A 130 -9.04 -6.20 -1.96
N GLU A 131 -9.75 -6.13 -3.09
CA GLU A 131 -9.13 -6.02 -4.41
C GLU A 131 -8.20 -4.82 -4.52
N HIS A 132 -8.66 -3.64 -4.11
CA HIS A 132 -7.89 -2.41 -4.19
C HIS A 132 -6.72 -2.37 -3.19
N VAL A 133 -6.90 -2.93 -1.98
CA VAL A 133 -5.78 -3.06 -1.04
C VAL A 133 -4.70 -3.98 -1.60
N LEU A 134 -5.07 -5.12 -2.17
CA LEU A 134 -4.09 -6.06 -2.75
C LEU A 134 -3.37 -5.45 -3.96
N ALA A 135 -4.10 -4.75 -4.82
CA ALA A 135 -3.49 -4.03 -5.94
C ALA A 135 -2.52 -2.92 -5.47
N ALA A 136 -2.85 -2.21 -4.37
CA ALA A 136 -1.93 -1.25 -3.77
C ALA A 136 -0.66 -1.94 -3.25
N PHE A 137 -0.79 -3.04 -2.51
CA PHE A 137 0.36 -3.84 -2.05
C PHE A 137 1.23 -4.35 -3.20
N GLU A 138 0.60 -4.94 -4.22
CA GLU A 138 1.30 -5.41 -5.41
C GLU A 138 2.06 -4.26 -6.08
N SER A 139 1.45 -3.08 -6.20
CA SER A 139 2.07 -1.92 -6.82
C SER A 139 3.41 -1.53 -6.20
N VAL A 140 3.59 -1.75 -4.89
CA VAL A 140 4.86 -1.48 -4.19
C VAL A 140 5.70 -2.74 -3.96
N GLY A 141 5.37 -3.84 -4.65
CA GLY A 141 6.18 -5.05 -4.76
C GLY A 141 5.95 -6.09 -3.67
N PHE A 142 4.86 -6.00 -2.90
CA PHE A 142 4.46 -7.06 -1.99
C PHE A 142 3.93 -8.25 -2.80
N VAL A 143 4.14 -9.45 -2.28
CA VAL A 143 3.49 -10.68 -2.75
C VAL A 143 2.76 -11.29 -1.57
N ILE A 144 1.43 -11.23 -1.60
CA ILE A 144 0.55 -11.69 -0.52
C ILE A 144 -0.32 -12.81 -1.07
N GLU A 145 -0.25 -13.98 -0.43
CA GLU A 145 -1.11 -15.13 -0.72
C GLU A 145 -2.19 -15.27 0.33
N GLY A 146 -3.28 -15.96 -0.04
CA GLY A 146 -4.40 -16.24 0.87
C GLY A 146 -5.36 -15.07 1.07
N ALA A 147 -4.98 -13.85 0.72
CA ALA A 147 -5.92 -12.73 0.63
C ALA A 147 -6.77 -12.87 -0.65
N ARG A 148 -8.07 -13.13 -0.48
CA ARG A 148 -9.03 -13.22 -1.60
C ARG A 148 -10.36 -12.64 -1.17
N THR A 149 -11.15 -12.22 -2.15
CA THR A 149 -12.52 -11.70 -1.99
C THR A 149 -13.48 -12.74 -1.42
N THR A 150 -13.24 -14.03 -1.69
CA THR A 150 -13.93 -15.15 -1.07
C THR A 150 -12.94 -15.97 -0.22
N PRO A 151 -12.73 -15.61 1.05
CA PRO A 151 -11.82 -16.35 1.90
C PRO A 151 -12.36 -17.75 2.16
N VAL A 152 -11.55 -18.77 1.86
CA VAL A 152 -11.89 -20.15 2.17
C VAL A 152 -11.49 -20.41 3.63
N PRO A 153 -12.38 -20.94 4.48
CA PRO A 153 -12.05 -21.31 5.85
C PRO A 153 -10.76 -22.14 5.91
N GLY A 154 -9.89 -21.83 6.87
CA GLY A 154 -8.60 -22.51 7.05
C GLY A 154 -7.45 -22.00 6.19
N LYS A 155 -7.67 -21.08 5.23
CA LYS A 155 -6.55 -20.40 4.56
C LYS A 155 -5.95 -19.31 5.44
N LYS A 156 -4.63 -19.22 5.40
CA LYS A 156 -3.84 -18.18 6.08
C LYS A 156 -3.43 -17.08 5.10
N LEU A 157 -3.38 -15.86 5.59
CA LEU A 157 -2.74 -14.73 4.93
C LEU A 157 -1.23 -14.91 5.03
N ILE A 158 -0.52 -14.95 3.90
CA ILE A 158 0.93 -15.20 3.87
C ILE A 158 1.61 -14.10 3.05
N VAL A 159 2.49 -13.33 3.69
CA VAL A 159 3.36 -12.38 2.98
C VAL A 159 4.60 -13.13 2.49
N LYS A 160 4.60 -13.56 1.22
CA LYS A 160 5.74 -14.25 0.59
C LYS A 160 6.92 -13.32 0.34
N LYS A 161 6.62 -12.06 0.02
CA LYS A 161 7.62 -11.02 -0.22
C LYS A 161 7.12 -9.70 0.34
N TRP A 162 7.94 -9.07 1.17
CA TRP A 162 7.75 -7.69 1.59
C TRP A 162 8.16 -6.74 0.47
N GLY A 163 7.30 -5.78 0.16
CA GLY A 163 7.58 -4.76 -0.85
C GLY A 163 8.41 -3.60 -0.30
N ALA A 164 8.46 -2.53 -1.09
CA ALA A 164 9.06 -1.27 -0.68
C ALA A 164 8.31 -0.70 0.55
N PRO A 165 9.03 -0.23 1.60
CA PRO A 165 8.39 0.40 2.74
C PRO A 165 7.52 1.59 2.30
N HIS A 166 6.22 1.53 2.61
CA HIS A 166 5.24 2.55 2.25
C HIS A 166 4.44 2.96 3.48
N THR A 167 4.28 4.27 3.71
CA THR A 167 3.61 4.80 4.91
C THR A 167 2.15 4.34 5.04
N GLY A 168 1.49 4.05 3.91
CA GLY A 168 0.14 3.51 3.87
C GLY A 168 0.01 2.00 4.14
N ALA A 169 1.11 1.24 4.20
CA ALA A 169 1.07 -0.22 4.33
C ALA A 169 0.36 -0.69 5.62
N THR A 170 0.60 0.02 6.73
CA THR A 170 -0.11 -0.25 7.99
C THR A 170 -1.62 -0.04 7.83
N SER A 171 -2.05 1.07 7.24
CA SER A 171 -3.47 1.34 7.00
C SER A 171 -4.11 0.32 6.07
N ALA A 172 -3.41 -0.11 5.03
CA ALA A 172 -3.86 -1.15 4.09
C ALA A 172 -4.12 -2.49 4.80
N PHE A 173 -3.21 -2.95 5.65
CA PHE A 173 -3.43 -4.15 6.46
C PHE A 173 -4.59 -3.99 7.45
N LEU A 174 -4.78 -2.80 8.02
CA LEU A 174 -5.94 -2.53 8.89
C LEU A 174 -7.26 -2.52 8.12
N SER A 175 -7.28 -2.06 6.86
CA SER A 175 -8.45 -2.19 5.99
C SER A 175 -8.80 -3.66 5.75
N LEU A 176 -7.81 -4.52 5.46
CA LEU A 176 -8.04 -5.97 5.34
C LEU A 176 -8.58 -6.57 6.63
N ARG A 177 -8.00 -6.22 7.79
CA ARG A 177 -8.50 -6.66 9.10
C ARG A 177 -9.98 -6.32 9.27
N ASN A 178 -10.37 -5.08 8.95
CA ASN A 178 -11.74 -4.63 9.13
C ASN A 178 -12.70 -5.43 8.23
N VAL A 179 -12.33 -5.66 6.97
CA VAL A 179 -13.14 -6.47 6.06
C VAL A 179 -13.23 -7.93 6.52
N TYR A 180 -12.13 -8.55 6.94
CA TYR A 180 -12.17 -9.92 7.44
C TYR A 180 -13.00 -10.08 8.70
N LYS A 181 -13.09 -9.03 9.55
CA LYS A 181 -14.05 -9.03 10.66
C LYS A 181 -15.50 -9.01 10.20
N LEU A 182 -15.82 -8.25 9.14
CA LEU A 182 -17.18 -8.24 8.57
C LEU A 182 -17.61 -9.61 8.04
N PHE A 183 -16.65 -10.40 7.55
CA PHE A 183 -16.88 -11.77 7.09
C PHE A 183 -16.72 -12.84 8.19
N GLU A 184 -16.58 -12.45 9.46
CA GLU A 184 -16.41 -13.36 10.62
C GLU A 184 -15.14 -14.25 10.52
N LEU A 185 -14.12 -13.80 9.80
CA LEU A 185 -12.86 -14.51 9.60
C LEU A 185 -11.80 -14.04 10.60
N THR A 186 -12.03 -14.35 11.88
CA THR A 186 -11.22 -13.86 13.01
C THR A 186 -9.72 -14.13 12.86
N GLU A 187 -9.34 -15.33 12.41
CA GLU A 187 -7.93 -15.70 12.20
C GLU A 187 -7.23 -14.82 11.16
N LEU A 188 -7.91 -14.53 10.03
CA LEU A 188 -7.37 -13.65 9.00
C LEU A 188 -7.31 -12.19 9.47
N ALA A 189 -8.28 -11.76 10.27
CA ALA A 189 -8.29 -10.43 10.86
C ALA A 189 -7.11 -10.21 11.83
N GLU A 190 -6.80 -11.19 12.69
CA GLU A 190 -5.65 -11.09 13.59
C GLU A 190 -4.30 -11.20 12.85
N GLN A 191 -4.21 -12.01 11.80
CA GLN A 191 -3.02 -12.04 10.93
C GLN A 191 -2.79 -10.69 10.24
N ALA A 192 -3.84 -10.09 9.67
CA ALA A 192 -3.75 -8.77 9.05
C ALA A 192 -3.32 -7.69 10.07
N LYS A 193 -3.83 -7.74 11.30
CA LYS A 193 -3.41 -6.86 12.40
C LYS A 193 -1.92 -7.00 12.72
N GLU A 194 -1.42 -8.23 12.78
CA GLU A 194 0.00 -8.47 13.06
C GLU A 194 0.88 -7.97 11.91
N TYR A 195 0.47 -8.17 10.66
CA TYR A 195 1.18 -7.58 9.51
C TYR A 195 1.12 -6.05 9.48
N ALA A 196 0.05 -5.43 9.98
CA ALA A 196 0.00 -3.98 10.18
C ALA A 196 1.07 -3.52 11.18
N ARG A 197 1.23 -4.25 12.29
CA ARG A 197 2.25 -4.01 13.32
C ARG A 197 3.66 -4.14 12.75
N ILE A 198 3.94 -5.23 12.04
CA ILE A 198 5.24 -5.46 11.38
C ILE A 198 5.55 -4.35 10.37
N SER A 199 4.57 -3.96 9.54
CA SER A 199 4.73 -2.87 8.56
C SER A 199 5.05 -1.53 9.23
N TRP A 200 4.43 -1.25 10.38
CA TRP A 200 4.73 -0.05 11.15
C TRP A 200 6.16 -0.07 11.70
N MET A 201 6.61 -1.21 12.22
CA MET A 201 7.98 -1.37 12.73
C MET A 201 9.04 -1.21 11.64
N LEU A 202 8.77 -1.74 10.44
CA LEU A 202 9.61 -1.57 9.25
C LEU A 202 9.78 -0.09 8.87
N LEU A 203 8.72 0.72 9.03
CA LEU A 203 8.75 2.15 8.73
C LEU A 203 9.41 2.98 9.83
N ALA A 204 9.13 2.67 11.10
CA ALA A 204 9.63 3.40 12.26
C ALA A 204 11.13 3.16 12.54
N GLY A 205 11.78 2.27 11.79
CA GLY A 205 13.19 1.90 12.00
C GLY A 205 13.40 1.12 13.29
N GLY A 206 12.35 0.48 13.80
CA GLY A 206 12.27 0.04 15.19
C GLY A 206 13.00 -1.24 15.56
N ILE A 207 13.42 -2.12 14.64
CA ILE A 207 14.16 -3.36 14.98
C ILE A 207 15.11 -3.84 13.85
N PRO A 208 16.31 -4.36 14.16
CA PRO A 208 17.18 -5.11 13.25
C PRO A 208 16.52 -6.42 12.78
N LEU A 209 16.24 -6.50 11.48
CA LEU A 209 15.37 -7.46 10.78
C LEU A 209 15.79 -8.94 10.73
N LEU A 210 16.85 -9.36 11.44
CA LEU A 210 17.42 -10.69 11.23
C LEU A 210 16.66 -11.84 11.92
N TYR A 211 15.84 -11.58 12.95
CA TYR A 211 15.27 -12.67 13.76
C TYR A 211 13.83 -13.10 13.41
N MET A 212 13.00 -12.25 12.78
CA MET A 212 11.57 -12.61 12.56
C MET A 212 11.27 -13.29 11.22
N ILE A 213 12.16 -13.21 10.21
CA ILE A 213 11.93 -13.85 8.90
C ILE A 213 12.15 -15.36 8.96
N ILE A 214 12.92 -15.86 9.93
CA ILE A 214 13.33 -17.27 10.01
C ILE A 214 12.25 -18.18 10.65
N HIS A 215 11.30 -17.63 11.40
CA HIS A 215 10.35 -18.44 12.20
C HIS A 215 8.88 -18.47 11.72
N GLN A 216 8.57 -18.07 10.48
CA GLN A 216 7.24 -18.28 9.90
C GLN A 216 7.14 -19.45 8.90
N ARG A 217 8.04 -20.45 8.99
CA ARG A 217 7.86 -21.73 8.29
C ARG A 217 7.02 -22.70 9.12
#